data_AF-J9UUI0-F1
#
_entry.id   AF-J9UUI0-F1
#
_cell.length_a   1.000
_cell.length_b   1.000
_cell.length_c   1.000
_cell.angle_alpha   90.00
_cell.angle_beta   90.00
_cell.angle_gamma   90.00
#
_symmetry.space_group_name_H-M   'P 1'
#
loop_
_entity.id
_entity.type
_entity.pdbx_description
1 polymer ?
#
loop_
_entity_poly.entity_id
_entity_poly.type
_entity_poly.pdbx_seq_one_letter_code
_entity_poly.pdbx_strand_id
1 'polypeptide(L)' 'MLTNLQNAVNKLNIDFSIKSTDDKALMSYYGVMTLPALIINDELVSYGEILSEDKLMSILKEKLL' A
#
# COMPACT_ATOMS: atom_id res chain seq x y z
N MET A 1 -6.84 -5.67 3.80
CA MET A 1 -6.03 -4.55 3.27
C MET A 1 -5.93 -4.58 1.74
N LEU A 2 -5.52 -5.69 1.11
CA LEU A 2 -5.42 -5.78 -0.36
C LEU A 2 -6.72 -5.42 -1.11
N THR A 3 -7.86 -5.94 -0.66
CA THR A 3 -9.18 -5.60 -1.25
C THR A 3 -9.49 -4.10 -1.18
N ASN A 4 -9.24 -3.49 -0.02
CA ASN A 4 -9.45 -2.04 0.17
C ASN A 4 -8.54 -1.23 -0.77
N LEU A 5 -7.31 -1.68 -0.98
CA LEU A 5 -6.35 -1.03 -1.88
C LEU A 5 -6.80 -1.13 -3.34
N GLN A 6 -7.26 -2.31 -3.78
CA GLN A 6 -7.81 -2.50 -5.13
C GLN A 6 -9.03 -1.61 -5.36
N ASN A 7 -9.94 -1.53 -4.40
CA ASN A 7 -11.11 -0.67 -4.48
C ASN A 7 -10.74 0.81 -4.55
N ALA A 8 -9.76 1.25 -3.75
CA ALA A 8 -9.27 2.63 -3.76
C ALA A 8 -8.62 3.00 -5.12
N VAL A 9 -7.77 2.13 -5.67
CA VAL A 9 -7.12 2.33 -6.98
C VAL A 9 -8.18 2.42 -8.09
N ASN A 10 -9.16 1.50 -8.10
CA ASN A 10 -10.25 1.51 -9.07
C ASN A 10 -11.12 2.78 -8.98
N LYS A 11 -11.46 3.23 -7.76
CA LYS A 11 -12.24 4.47 -7.55
C LYS A 11 -11.50 5.72 -8.00
N LEU A 12 -10.18 5.73 -7.89
CA LEU A 12 -9.33 6.84 -8.33
C LEU A 12 -8.98 6.76 -9.83
N ASN A 13 -9.33 5.67 -10.51
CA ASN A 13 -9.04 5.44 -11.93
C ASN A 13 -7.55 5.65 -12.27
N ILE A 14 -6.66 5.23 -11.37
CA ILE A 14 -5.20 5.26 -11.54
C ILE A 14 -4.73 3.91 -12.04
N ASP A 15 -3.92 3.93 -13.10
CA ASP A 15 -3.26 2.73 -13.61
C ASP A 15 -1.98 2.48 -12.79
N PHE A 16 -2.08 1.58 -11.80
CA PHE A 16 -0.99 1.29 -10.88
C PHE A 16 -0.83 -0.22 -10.67
N SER A 17 0.41 -0.70 -10.72
CA SER A 17 0.72 -2.12 -10.50
C SER A 17 0.67 -2.45 -9.01
N ILE A 18 -0.29 -3.29 -8.61
CA ILE A 18 -0.39 -3.79 -7.24
C ILE A 18 0.27 -5.16 -7.17
N LYS A 19 1.31 -5.30 -6.34
CA LYS A 19 1.97 -6.57 -6.05
C LYS A 19 1.88 -6.88 -4.56
N SER A 20 1.30 -8.03 -4.22
CA SER A 20 1.39 -8.60 -2.88
C SER A 20 2.58 -9.57 -2.82
N THR A 21 3.33 -9.55 -1.72
CA THR A 21 4.45 -10.47 -1.52
C THR A 21 4.59 -10.81 -0.04
N ASP A 22 5.01 -12.05 0.23
CA ASP A 22 5.40 -12.55 1.55
C ASP A 22 6.94 -12.77 1.62
N ASP A 23 7.69 -12.18 0.69
CA ASP A 23 9.14 -12.29 0.64
C ASP A 23 9.78 -11.52 1.81
N LYS A 24 10.35 -12.28 2.75
CA LYS A 24 10.98 -11.75 3.95
C LYS A 24 12.20 -10.87 3.65
N ALA A 25 12.94 -11.15 2.58
CA ALA A 25 14.09 -10.35 2.20
C ALA A 25 13.64 -8.96 1.72
N LEU A 26 12.59 -8.90 0.89
CA LEU A 26 11.98 -7.63 0.48
C LEU A 26 11.39 -6.88 1.66
N MET A 27 10.66 -7.55 2.55
CA MET A 27 10.12 -6.92 3.76
C MET A 27 11.22 -6.28 4.61
N SER A 28 12.33 -6.99 4.85
CA SER A 28 13.46 -6.45 5.61
C SER A 28 14.16 -5.31 4.88
N TYR A 29 14.28 -5.38 3.55
CA TYR A 29 14.88 -4.32 2.73
C TYR A 29 14.10 -3.00 2.85
N TYR A 30 12.76 -3.06 2.83
CA TYR A 30 11.89 -1.90 3.02
C TYR A 30 11.65 -1.52 4.50
N GLY A 31 12.31 -2.18 5.45
CA GLY A 31 12.17 -1.87 6.87
C GLY A 31 10.80 -2.25 7.47
N VAL A 32 10.09 -3.21 6.88
CA VAL A 32 8.79 -3.66 7.39
C VAL A 32 8.98 -4.42 8.71
N MET A 33 8.55 -3.82 9.81
CA MET A 33 8.59 -4.44 11.14
C MET A 33 7.30 -5.17 11.51
N THR A 34 6.16 -4.77 10.92
CA THR A 34 4.84 -5.30 11.26
C THR A 34 3.94 -5.35 10.04
N LEU A 35 3.15 -6.42 9.92
CA LEU A 35 2.17 -6.61 8.87
C LEU A 35 0.75 -6.25 9.36
N PRO A 36 -0.15 -5.83 8.45
CA PRO A 36 0.10 -5.57 7.03
C PRO A 36 0.92 -4.28 6.82
N ALA A 37 1.63 -4.20 5.69
CA ALA A 37 2.43 -3.04 5.32
C ALA A 37 2.10 -2.57 3.89
N LEU A 38 2.20 -1.25 3.67
CA LEU A 38 2.01 -0.62 2.37
C LEU A 38 3.30 0.08 1.97
N ILE A 39 3.79 -0.25 0.78
CA ILE A 39 4.95 0.38 0.16
C ILE A 39 4.48 1.00 -1.15
N ILE A 40 4.86 2.26 -1.38
CA ILE A 40 4.55 3.00 -2.61
C ILE A 40 5.85 3.65 -3.09
N ASN A 41 6.23 3.45 -4.36
CA ASN A 41 7.45 4.01 -4.94
C ASN A 41 8.70 3.79 -4.06
N ASP A 42 8.91 2.55 -3.61
CA ASP A 42 10.00 2.13 -2.72
C ASP A 42 10.01 2.75 -1.31
N GLU A 43 8.98 3.52 -0.94
CA GLU A 43 8.81 4.11 0.39
C GLU A 43 7.84 3.27 1.24
N LEU A 44 8.22 2.96 2.48
CA LEU A 44 7.31 2.37 3.46
C LEU A 44 6.32 3.42 3.98
N VAL A 45 5.06 3.32 3.56
CA VAL A 45 4.01 4.33 3.83
C VAL A 45 3.17 3.99 5.06
N SER A 46 2.91 2.71 5.32
CA SER A 46 2.17 2.28 6.52
C SER A 46 2.57 0.87 6.95
N TYR A 47 2.47 0.58 8.24
CA TYR A 47 2.69 -0.76 8.78
C TYR A 47 1.85 -0.97 10.05
N GLY A 48 1.38 -2.20 10.26
CA GLY A 48 0.65 -2.61 11.47
C GLY A 48 -0.79 -2.08 11.58
N GLU A 49 -1.32 -1.41 10.56
CA GLU A 49 -2.70 -0.92 10.52
C GLU A 49 -3.42 -1.43 9.28
N ILE A 50 -4.66 -1.91 9.46
CA ILE A 50 -5.55 -2.17 8.32
C ILE A 50 -6.19 -0.86 7.90
N LEU A 51 -5.67 -0.27 6.82
CA LEU A 51 -6.21 0.98 6.28
C LEU A 51 -7.60 0.78 5.66
N SER A 52 -8.51 1.73 5.92
CA SER A 52 -9.80 1.82 5.24
C SER A 52 -9.63 2.29 3.79
N GLU A 53 -10.65 2.08 2.95
CA GLU A 53 -10.64 2.55 1.57
C GLU A 53 -10.44 4.07 1.47
N ASP A 54 -11.13 4.86 2.29
CA ASP A 54 -11.02 6.32 2.28
C ASP A 54 -9.61 6.79 2.66
N LYS A 55 -8.99 6.15 3.65
CA LYS A 55 -7.62 6.48 4.07
C LYS A 55 -6.62 6.11 2.98
N LEU A 56 -6.79 4.96 2.33
CA LEU A 56 -5.99 4.55 1.18
C LEU A 56 -6.14 5.52 0.01
N MET A 57 -7.36 5.98 -0.29
CA MET A 57 -7.58 6.96 -1.35
C MET A 57 -6.85 8.28 -1.07
N SER A 58 -6.89 8.76 0.17
CA SER A 58 -6.14 9.97 0.56
C SER A 58 -4.63 9.80 0.40
N ILE A 59 -4.09 8.66 0.86
CA ILE A 59 -2.66 8.32 0.74
C ILE A 59 -2.25 8.22 -0.74
N LEU A 60 -3.03 7.52 -1.57
CA LEU A 60 -2.75 7.36 -2.99
C LEU A 60 -2.79 8.71 -3.72
N LYS A 61 -3.73 9.60 -3.40
CA LYS A 61 -3.76 10.96 -3.93
C LYS A 61 -2.52 11.77 -3.53
N GLU A 62 -2.05 11.64 -2.30
CA GLU A 62 -0.85 12.36 -1.82
C GLU A 62 0.45 11.84 -2.42
N LYS A 63 0.55 10.52 -2.62
CA LYS A 63 1.79 9.85 -3.04
C LYS A 63 1.93 9.66 -4.55
N LEU A 64 0.84 9.68 -5.31
CA LEU A 64 0.82 9.34 -6.74
C LEU A 64 0.25 10.42 -7.68
N LEU A 65 -0.46 11.43 -7.16
CA LEU A 65 -1.06 12.52 -7.93
C LEU A 65 -0.46 13.87 -7.52
#